data_AF-A0A0G0B7T3-F1
#
_entry.id   AF-A0A0G0B7T3-F1
#
_cell.length_a   1.000
_cell.length_b   1.000
_cell.length_c   1.000
_cell.angle_alpha   90.00
_cell.angle_beta   90.00
_cell.angle_gamma   90.00
#
_symmetry.space_group_name_H-M   'P 1'
#
loop_
_entity.id
_entity.type
_entity.pdbx_description
1 polymer ?
#
loop_
_entity_poly.entity_id
_entity_poly.type
_entity_poly.pdbx_seq_one_letter_code
_entity_poly.pdbx_strand_id
1 'polypeptide(L)' 'MLLILLGIGIWIVIRFVLGGPEDTWICDHGNWVKHGNPQASMPTTECK' A
#
# COMPACT_ATOMS: atom_id res chain seq x y z
N MET A 1 11.78 26.59 -2.80
CA MET A 1 12.51 25.38 -2.40
C MET A 1 11.97 24.77 -1.09
N LEU A 2 11.90 25.52 0.02
CA LEU A 2 11.38 25.01 1.30
C LEU A 2 9.97 24.39 1.23
N LEU A 3 9.01 25.07 0.59
CA LEU A 3 7.65 24.56 0.43
C LEU A 3 7.58 23.27 -0.41
N ILE A 4 8.47 23.13 -1.40
CA ILE A 4 8.56 21.93 -2.24
C ILE A 4 9.09 20.75 -1.41
N LEU A 5 10.12 21.00 -0.60
CA LEU A 5 10.68 19.97 0.30
C LEU A 5 9.65 19.52 1.35
N LEU A 6 8.87 20.45 1.90
CA LEU A 6 7.76 20.11 2.81
C LEU A 6 6.69 19.28 2.10
N GLY A 7 6.30 19.65 0.88
CA GLY A 7 5.33 18.89 0.09
C GLY A 7 5.79 17.46 -0.20
N ILE A 8 7.06 17.29 -0.62
CA ILE A 8 7.64 15.96 -0.87
C ILE A 8 7.69 15.13 0.42
N GLY A 9 8.10 15.74 1.53
CA GLY A 9 8.14 15.05 2.84
C GLY A 9 6.76 14.54 3.26
N ILE A 10 5.73 15.38 3.15
CA ILE A 10 4.34 14.98 3.47
C ILE A 10 3.88 13.85 2.54
N TRP A 11 4.16 13.94 1.25
CA TRP A 11 3.77 12.90 0.29
C TRP A 11 4.44 11.55 0.59
N ILE A 12 5.72 11.54 0.92
CA ILE A 12 6.45 10.32 1.32
C ILE A 12 5.83 9.71 2.58
N VAL A 13 5.54 10.52 3.60
CA VAL A 13 4.88 10.04 4.83
C VAL A 13 3.53 9.41 4.50
N ILE A 14 2.69 10.08 3.71
CA ILE A 14 1.38 9.53 3.33
C ILE A 14 1.56 8.20 2.58
N ARG A 15 2.49 8.13 1.63
CA ARG A 15 2.72 6.91 0.83
C ARG A 15 3.19 5.73 1.66
N PHE A 16 4.22 5.91 2.48
CA PHE A 16 4.88 4.79 3.14
C PHE A 16 4.36 4.50 4.56
N VAL A 17 3.73 5.48 5.23
CA VAL A 17 3.14 5.27 6.56
C VAL A 17 1.68 4.87 6.46
N LEU A 18 0.91 5.47 5.53
CA LEU A 18 -0.53 5.21 5.40
C LEU A 18 -0.88 4.30 4.21
N GLY A 19 -0.08 4.30 3.14
CA GLY A 19 -0.38 3.59 1.90
C GLY A 19 -0.13 2.08 1.93
N GLY A 20 0.56 1.56 2.94
CA GLY A 20 0.87 0.14 3.06
C GLY A 20 1.90 -0.35 2.01
N PRO A 21 2.14 -1.67 1.94
CA PRO A 21 3.12 -2.24 1.03
C PRO A 21 2.67 -2.17 -0.44
N GLU A 22 3.60 -1.87 -1.35
CA GLU A 22 3.32 -1.72 -2.79
C GLU A 22 3.02 -3.07 -3.48
N ASP A 23 3.76 -4.12 -3.12
CA ASP A 23 3.64 -5.46 -3.71
C ASP A 23 3.02 -6.44 -2.69
N THR A 24 1.70 -6.42 -2.55
CA THR A 24 0.98 -7.21 -1.55
C THR A 24 -0.42 -7.63 -2.00
N TRP A 25 -1.08 -8.46 -1.20
CA TRP A 25 -2.50 -8.74 -1.31
C TRP A 25 -3.24 -7.85 -0.32
N ILE A 26 -4.19 -7.05 -0.80
CA ILE A 26 -5.01 -6.16 0.03
C ILE A 26 -6.39 -6.79 0.17
N CYS A 27 -6.94 -6.75 1.39
CA CYS A 27 -8.33 -7.13 1.60
C CYS A 27 -9.23 -5.95 1.22
N ASP A 28 -10.05 -6.12 0.17
CA ASP A 28 -11.05 -5.16 -0.25
C ASP A 28 -12.41 -5.85 -0.31
N HIS A 29 -13.38 -5.35 0.48
CA HIS A 29 -14.72 -5.91 0.58
C HIS A 29 -14.76 -7.44 0.79
N GLY A 30 -13.87 -7.98 1.63
CA GLY A 30 -13.78 -9.42 1.93
C GLY A 30 -13.13 -10.26 0.84
N ASN A 31 -12.55 -9.63 -0.19
CA ASN A 31 -11.83 -10.30 -1.27
C ASN A 31 -10.36 -9.87 -1.29
N TRP A 32 -9.47 -10.82 -1.52
CA TRP A 32 -8.07 -10.51 -1.79
C TRP A 32 -7.95 -9.88 -3.18
N VAL A 33 -7.52 -8.62 -3.21
CA VAL A 33 -7.20 -7.88 -4.42
C VAL A 33 -5.69 -7.74 -4.53
N LYS A 34 -5.16 -8.04 -5.72
CA LYS A 34 -3.73 -7.92 -6.01
C LYS A 34 -3.34 -6.44 -6.04
N HIS A 35 -2.38 -6.03 -5.20
CA HIS A 35 -1.76 -4.71 -5.24
C HIS A 35 -0.30 -4.84 -5.69
N GLY A 36 0.06 -4.20 -6.80
CA GLY A 36 1.37 -4.36 -7.42
C GLY A 36 1.61 -5.78 -7.94
N ASN A 37 2.79 -6.33 -7.69
CA ASN A 37 3.17 -7.68 -8.09
C ASN A 37 3.75 -8.50 -6.92
N PRO A 38 2.93 -8.88 -5.93
CA PRO A 38 3.35 -9.70 -4.81
C PRO A 38 4.01 -10.99 -5.29
N GLN A 39 5.19 -11.28 -4.74
CA GLN A 39 5.87 -12.56 -4.99
C GLN A 39 5.20 -13.71 -4.24
N ALA A 40 4.52 -13.42 -3.13
CA ALA A 40 3.74 -14.39 -2.37
C ALA A 40 2.46 -14.76 -3.14
N SER A 41 2.10 -16.05 -3.12
CA SER A 41 0.81 -16.51 -3.62
C SER A 41 -0.34 -15.88 -2.86
N MET A 42 -1.50 -15.73 -3.50
CA MET A 42 -2.71 -15.22 -2.85
C MET A 42 -3.01 -16.04 -1.59
N PRO A 43 -3.30 -15.40 -0.44
CA PRO A 43 -3.67 -16.13 0.76
C PRO A 43 -4.93 -16.97 0.51
N THR A 44 -4.96 -18.18 1.06
CA THR A 44 -6.13 -19.08 0.97
C THR A 44 -7.13 -18.85 2.10
N THR A 45 -6.74 -18.11 3.13
CA THR A 45 -7.62 -17.69 4.22
C THR A 45 -8.56 -16.58 3.75
N GLU A 46 -9.81 -16.61 4.20
CA GLU A 46 -10.73 -15.49 4.01
C GLU A 46 -10.13 -14.20 4.59
N CYS A 47 -10.32 -13.09 3.86
CA CYS A 47 -9.88 -11.78 4.29
C CYS A 47 -11.06 -11.04 4.90
N LYS A 48 -10.80 -10.24 5.95
CA LYS A 48 -11.80 -9.50 6.70
C LYS A 48 -11.27 -8.12 7.09
#